data_AF-A0A4U0ZSA8-F1
#
_entry.id   AF-A0A4U0ZSA8-F1
#
_cell.length_a   1.000
_cell.length_b   1.000
_cell.length_c   1.000
_cell.angle_alpha   90.00
_cell.angle_beta   90.00
_cell.angle_gamma   90.00
#
_symmetry.space_group_name_H-M   'P 1'
#
loop_
_entity.id
_entity.type
_entity.pdbx_description
1 polymer ?
#
loop_
_entity_poly.entity_id
_entity_poly.type
_entity_poly.pdbx_seq_one_letter_code
_entity_poly.pdbx_strand_id
1 'polypeptide(L)'
;MAENKETKLSWQEIQEKKISMVKERGSRVLKINSPLSSTMFNILRQFDMAYINFKARLGELDGISHKEGEQLMEEGREIVMAFSDYTDRLSKRIRFRYYTPREISEFMKNDQDMGSK
;
A
#
# COMPACT_ATOMS: atom_id res chain seq x y z
N MET A 1 12.07 -40.40 32.49
CA MET A 1 10.89 -39.72 31.95
C MET A 1 11.29 -38.29 31.67
N ALA A 2 11.68 -37.96 30.45
CA ALA A 2 12.01 -36.58 30.08
C ALA A 2 10.75 -35.94 29.51
N GLU A 3 10.13 -35.05 30.30
CA GLU A 3 9.02 -34.22 29.84
C GLU A 3 9.53 -33.26 28.76
N ASN A 4 9.32 -33.63 27.50
CA ASN A 4 9.55 -32.73 26.38
C ASN A 4 8.35 -31.77 26.31
N LYS A 5 8.39 -30.67 27.06
CA LYS A 5 7.46 -29.56 26.87
C LYS A 5 7.77 -28.91 25.53
N GLU A 6 7.16 -29.43 24.46
CA GLU A 6 7.11 -28.76 23.17
C GLU A 6 6.47 -27.39 23.37
N THR A 7 7.32 -26.38 23.52
CA THR A 7 6.89 -25.00 23.68
C THR A 7 6.30 -24.61 22.34
N LYS A 8 5.01 -24.26 22.33
CA LYS A 8 4.28 -23.94 21.09
C LYS A 8 4.96 -22.72 20.47
N LEU A 9 5.66 -22.94 19.36
CA LEU A 9 6.40 -21.88 18.65
C LEU A 9 5.44 -20.76 18.23
N SER A 10 5.90 -19.53 18.34
CA SER A 10 5.21 -18.36 17.83
C SER A 10 5.12 -18.41 16.29
N TRP A 11 4.20 -17.63 15.73
CA TRP A 11 4.06 -17.51 14.28
C TRP A 11 5.35 -17.03 13.60
N GLN A 12 6.09 -16.11 14.22
CA GLN A 12 7.36 -15.61 13.69
C GLN A 12 8.41 -16.72 13.65
N GLU A 13 8.58 -17.47 14.73
CA GLU A 13 9.52 -18.58 14.81
C GLU A 13 9.19 -19.72 13.83
N ILE A 14 7.89 -19.98 13.60
CA ILE A 14 7.44 -20.94 12.58
C ILE A 14 7.87 -20.48 11.18
N GLN A 15 7.77 -19.19 10.87
CA GLN A 15 8.19 -18.65 9.57
C GLN A 15 9.71 -18.72 9.41
N GLU A 16 10.47 -18.35 10.43
CA GLU A 16 11.93 -18.41 10.40
C GLU A 16 12.45 -19.84 10.21
N LYS A 17 11.87 -20.82 10.93
CA LYS A 17 12.18 -22.25 10.72
C LYS A 17 11.87 -22.69 9.30
N LYS A 18 10.73 -22.30 8.74
CA LYS A 18 10.38 -22.61 7.33
C LYS A 18 11.40 -22.01 6.36
N ILE A 19 11.83 -20.78 6.59
CA ILE A 19 12.87 -20.12 5.78
C ILE A 19 14.19 -20.89 5.86
N SER A 20 14.64 -21.30 7.05
CA SER A 20 15.87 -22.09 7.22
C SER A 20 15.81 -23.42 6.48
N MET A 21 14.73 -24.18 6.66
CA MET A 21 14.54 -25.48 6.01
C MET A 21 14.55 -25.38 4.48
N VAL A 22 13.97 -24.31 3.93
CA VAL A 22 13.93 -24.07 2.48
C VAL A 22 15.34 -23.74 1.95
N LYS A 23 16.12 -22.95 2.70
CA LYS A 23 17.53 -22.66 2.38
C LYS A 23 18.40 -23.92 2.41
N GLU A 24 18.27 -24.75 3.45
CA GLU A 24 19.01 -26.01 3.60
C GLU A 24 18.73 -26.99 2.47
N ARG A 25 17.49 -27.02 1.96
CA ARG A 25 17.08 -27.83 0.80
C ARG A 25 17.50 -27.24 -0.55
N GLY A 26 18.30 -26.18 -0.56
CA GLY A 26 18.79 -25.52 -1.78
C GLY A 26 17.71 -24.79 -2.58
N SER A 27 16.52 -24.59 -2.00
CA SER A 27 15.43 -23.89 -2.67
C SER A 27 15.70 -22.39 -2.72
N ARG A 28 15.57 -21.80 -3.91
CA ARG A 28 15.85 -20.38 -4.15
C ARG A 28 14.70 -19.45 -3.77
N VAL A 29 13.48 -19.97 -3.66
CA VAL A 29 12.26 -19.19 -3.44
C VAL A 29 11.36 -19.89 -2.41
N LEU A 30 10.84 -19.13 -1.46
CA LEU A 30 9.76 -19.54 -0.55
C LEU A 30 8.48 -18.79 -0.93
N LYS A 31 7.41 -19.52 -1.27
CA LYS A 31 6.09 -18.92 -1.48
C LYS A 31 5.49 -18.56 -0.11
N ILE A 32 5.29 -17.28 0.14
CA ILE A 32 4.59 -16.77 1.32
C ILE A 32 3.16 -16.42 0.89
N ASN A 33 2.17 -17.10 1.47
CA ASN A 33 0.77 -16.73 1.28
C ASN A 33 0.44 -15.63 2.30
N SER A 34 0.16 -14.42 1.82
CA SER A 34 -0.27 -13.30 2.65
C SER A 34 -1.59 -12.75 2.12
N PRO A 35 -2.61 -12.51 2.97
CA PRO A 35 -3.85 -11.87 2.53
C PRO A 35 -3.66 -10.39 2.19
N LEU A 36 -2.51 -9.80 2.54
CA LEU A 36 -2.25 -8.37 2.45
C LEU A 36 -2.50 -7.80 1.05
N SER A 37 -2.05 -8.49 -0.01
CA SER A 37 -2.26 -8.01 -1.38
C SER A 37 -3.75 -7.95 -1.76
N SER A 38 -4.54 -8.95 -1.34
CA SER A 38 -5.99 -8.98 -1.56
C SER A 38 -6.68 -7.86 -0.78
N THR A 39 -6.30 -7.66 0.49
CA THR A 39 -6.83 -6.56 1.31
C THR A 39 -6.50 -5.20 0.69
N MET A 40 -5.24 -4.97 0.29
CA MET A 40 -4.82 -3.72 -0.36
C MET A 40 -5.61 -3.48 -1.65
N PHE A 41 -5.77 -4.50 -2.50
CA PHE A 41 -6.55 -4.38 -3.72
C PHE A 41 -8.02 -4.03 -3.46
N ASN A 42 -8.64 -4.68 -2.47
CA ASN A 42 -10.03 -4.41 -2.12
C ASN A 42 -10.24 -2.98 -1.59
N ILE A 43 -9.31 -2.48 -0.79
CA ILE A 43 -9.32 -1.09 -0.31
C ILE A 43 -9.22 -0.13 -1.49
N LEU A 44 -8.25 -0.33 -2.40
CA LEU A 44 -8.07 0.53 -3.58
C LEU A 44 -9.32 0.54 -4.48
N ARG A 45 -9.96 -0.62 -4.66
CA ARG A 45 -11.21 -0.74 -5.41
C ARG A 45 -12.35 0.04 -4.75
N GLN A 46 -12.51 -0.08 -3.43
CA GLN A 46 -13.53 0.65 -2.69
C GLN A 46 -13.26 2.15 -2.69
N PHE A 47 -11.99 2.55 -2.61
CA PHE A 47 -11.56 3.93 -2.70
C PHE A 47 -11.93 4.55 -4.06
N ASP A 48 -11.64 3.87 -5.17
CA ASP A 48 -12.05 4.30 -6.52
C ASP A 48 -13.58 4.48 -6.63
N MET A 49 -14.35 3.50 -6.16
CA MET A 49 -15.82 3.59 -6.12
C MET A 49 -16.30 4.77 -5.26
N ALA A 50 -15.70 4.99 -4.09
CA ALA A 50 -16.04 6.10 -3.22
C ALA A 50 -15.75 7.45 -3.90
N TYR A 51 -14.60 7.57 -4.59
CA TYR A 51 -14.21 8.80 -5.28
C TYR A 51 -15.13 9.13 -6.46
N ILE A 52 -15.63 8.12 -7.18
CA ILE A 52 -16.65 8.31 -8.23
C ILE A 52 -17.94 8.89 -7.64
N ASN A 53 -18.43 8.31 -6.53
CA ASN A 53 -19.64 8.78 -5.86
C ASN A 53 -19.45 10.18 -5.26
N PHE A 54 -18.30 10.44 -4.67
CA PHE A 54 -17.93 11.73 -4.11
C PHE A 54 -18.02 12.85 -5.16
N LYS A 55 -17.46 12.65 -6.36
CA LYS A 55 -17.56 13.63 -7.45
C LYS A 55 -18.99 13.90 -7.90
N ALA A 56 -19.86 12.88 -7.87
CA ALA A 56 -21.27 13.04 -8.22
C ALA A 56 -22.03 13.88 -7.18
N ARG A 57 -21.64 13.81 -5.91
CA ARG A 57 -22.25 14.57 -4.79
C ARG A 57 -21.70 15.97 -4.62
N LEU A 58 -20.54 16.26 -5.20
CA LEU A 58 -19.96 17.60 -5.23
C LEU A 58 -20.80 18.50 -6.13
N GLY A 59 -21.67 19.31 -5.53
CA GLY A 59 -22.61 20.19 -6.25
C GLY A 59 -24.07 19.75 -6.22
N GLU A 60 -24.42 18.68 -5.49
CA GLU A 60 -25.82 18.40 -5.14
C GLU A 60 -26.32 19.45 -4.11
N LEU A 61 -27.59 19.84 -4.21
CA LEU A 61 -28.20 20.91 -3.40
C LEU A 61 -28.17 20.63 -1.87
N ASP A 62 -28.22 19.35 -1.49
CA ASP A 62 -28.01 18.83 -0.12
C ASP A 62 -26.77 17.92 -0.01
N GLY A 63 -25.84 18.09 -0.96
CA GLY A 63 -24.61 17.31 -1.05
C GLY A 63 -23.49 17.88 -0.18
N ILE A 64 -22.26 17.49 -0.53
CA ILE A 64 -21.06 18.01 0.12
C ILE A 64 -20.77 19.43 -0.38
N SER A 65 -20.34 20.29 0.53
CA SER A 65 -19.93 21.65 0.16
C SER A 65 -18.64 21.63 -0.65
N HIS A 66 -18.41 22.65 -1.48
CA HIS A 66 -17.17 22.79 -2.23
C HIS A 66 -15.92 22.79 -1.33
N LYS A 67 -15.97 23.51 -0.21
CA LYS A 67 -14.85 23.61 0.74
C LYS A 67 -14.51 22.26 1.37
N GLU A 68 -15.53 21.53 1.82
CA GLU A 68 -15.36 20.19 2.38
C GLU A 68 -14.85 19.21 1.32
N GLY A 69 -15.36 19.34 0.09
CA GLY A 69 -14.87 18.57 -1.04
C GLY A 69 -13.40 18.81 -1.36
N GLU A 70 -12.94 20.07 -1.36
CA GLU A 70 -11.53 20.40 -1.57
C GLU A 70 -10.62 19.77 -0.52
N GLN A 71 -11.03 19.78 0.76
CA GLN A 71 -10.29 19.13 1.85
C GLN A 71 -10.18 17.62 1.64
N LEU A 72 -11.30 16.96 1.32
CA LEU A 72 -11.32 15.52 1.04
C LEU A 72 -10.49 15.14 -0.20
N MET A 73 -10.46 16.01 -1.22
CA MET A 73 -9.60 15.83 -2.39
C MET A 73 -8.13 15.97 -2.05
N GLU A 74 -7.75 16.88 -1.13
CA GLU A 74 -6.38 17.03 -0.65
C GLU A 74 -5.92 15.78 0.11
N GLU A 75 -6.71 15.31 1.08
CA GLU A 75 -6.42 14.06 1.78
C GLU A 75 -6.30 12.88 0.82
N GLY A 76 -7.17 12.82 -0.20
CA GLY A 76 -7.08 11.83 -1.27
C GLY A 76 -5.76 11.89 -2.04
N ARG A 77 -5.23 13.10 -2.32
CA ARG A 77 -3.92 13.28 -2.96
C ARG A 77 -2.80 12.77 -2.08
N GLU A 78 -2.78 13.14 -0.79
CA GLU A 78 -1.76 12.68 0.16
C GLU A 78 -1.67 11.15 0.21
N ILE A 79 -2.83 10.47 0.25
CA ILE A 79 -2.91 9.01 0.24
C ILE A 79 -2.29 8.43 -1.05
N VAL A 80 -2.66 8.96 -2.21
CA VAL A 80 -2.14 8.51 -3.51
C VAL A 80 -0.61 8.70 -3.59
N MET A 81 -0.11 9.84 -3.11
CA MET A 81 1.32 10.12 -3.02
C MET A 81 2.04 9.11 -2.11
N ALA A 82 1.49 8.83 -0.93
CA ALA A 82 2.07 7.88 0.01
C ALA A 82 2.11 6.44 -0.55
N PHE A 83 1.07 6.00 -1.26
CA PHE A 83 1.05 4.71 -1.93
C PHE A 83 2.09 4.62 -3.05
N SER A 84 2.28 5.70 -3.81
CA SER A 84 3.27 5.75 -4.89
C SER A 84 4.70 5.69 -4.33
N ASP A 85 5.02 6.49 -3.29
CA ASP A 85 6.32 6.47 -2.61
C ASP A 85 6.64 5.07 -2.04
N TYR A 86 5.69 4.48 -1.32
CA TYR A 86 5.86 3.14 -0.77
C TYR A 86 6.14 2.12 -1.89
N THR A 87 5.40 2.20 -2.99
CA THR A 87 5.53 1.29 -4.12
C THR A 87 6.88 1.47 -4.82
N ASP A 88 7.35 2.70 -5.02
CA ASP A 88 8.66 2.99 -5.60
C ASP A 88 9.78 2.40 -4.73
N ARG A 89 9.77 2.67 -3.41
CA ARG A 89 10.74 2.11 -2.46
C ARG A 89 10.74 0.57 -2.45
N LEU A 90 9.56 -0.04 -2.43
CA LEU A 90 9.42 -1.50 -2.50
C LEU A 90 9.97 -2.03 -3.83
N SER A 91 9.64 -1.39 -4.94
CA SER A 91 10.01 -1.82 -6.30
C SER A 91 11.53 -1.90 -6.47
N LYS A 92 12.25 -0.87 -5.97
CA LYS A 92 13.72 -0.83 -5.94
C LYS A 92 14.31 -2.00 -5.16
N ARG A 93 13.70 -2.35 -4.02
CA ARG A 93 14.18 -3.44 -3.17
C ARG A 93 13.97 -4.82 -3.79
N ILE A 94 12.87 -5.02 -4.51
CA ILE A 94 12.52 -6.31 -5.12
C ILE A 94 12.86 -6.40 -6.62
N ARG A 95 13.51 -5.37 -7.19
CA ARG A 95 13.82 -5.24 -8.62
C ARG A 95 12.59 -5.35 -9.52
N PHE A 96 11.46 -4.83 -9.05
CA PHE A 96 10.25 -4.68 -9.84
C PHE A 96 10.31 -3.35 -10.59
N ARG A 97 9.85 -3.31 -11.84
CA ARG A 97 9.77 -2.05 -12.58
C ARG A 97 8.42 -1.38 -12.29
N TYR A 98 8.45 -0.36 -11.43
CA TYR A 98 7.33 0.52 -11.20
C TYR A 98 7.34 1.68 -12.19
N TYR A 99 6.16 2.04 -12.70
CA TYR A 99 5.97 3.21 -13.55
C TYR A 99 5.11 4.21 -12.78
N THR A 100 5.71 5.32 -12.36
CA THR A 100 4.99 6.38 -11.66
C THR A 100 3.93 6.97 -12.59
N PRO A 101 2.67 7.08 -12.15
CA PRO A 101 1.61 7.76 -12.90
C PRO A 101 2.00 9.19 -13.28
N ARG A 102 1.49 9.65 -14.42
CA ARG A 102 1.81 10.99 -14.95
C ARG A 102 1.32 12.08 -14.02
N GLU A 103 0.13 11.91 -13.49
CA GLU A 103 -0.57 12.84 -12.59
C GLU A 103 0.29 13.09 -11.33
N ILE A 104 0.83 12.03 -10.74
CA ILE A 104 1.75 12.12 -9.59
C ILE A 104 3.04 12.85 -9.97
N SER A 105 3.58 12.54 -11.15
CA SER A 105 4.82 13.17 -11.64
C SER A 105 4.66 14.68 -11.88
N GLU A 106 3.47 15.12 -12.27
CA GLU A 106 3.13 16.54 -12.46
C GLU A 106 2.97 17.25 -11.11
N PHE A 107 2.32 16.62 -10.12
CA PHE A 107 2.22 17.15 -8.76
C PHE A 107 3.60 17.31 -8.09
N MET A 108 4.48 16.30 -8.19
CA MET A 108 5.83 16.37 -7.58
C MET A 108 6.69 17.52 -8.13
N LYS A 109 6.51 17.89 -9.40
CA LYS A 109 7.23 19.01 -10.00
C LYS A 109 6.74 20.36 -9.47
N ASN A 110 5.42 20.50 -9.32
CA ASN A 110 4.82 21.74 -8.83
C ASN A 110 5.17 22.01 -7.36
N ASP A 111 5.30 20.97 -6.53
CA ASP A 111 5.68 21.11 -5.12
C ASP A 111 7.14 21.55 -4.93
N GLN A 112 8.06 21.09 -5.79
CA GLN A 112 9.47 21.51 -5.80
C GLN A 112 9.64 22.98 -6.20
N ASP A 113 8.80 23.47 -7.11
CA ASP A 113 8.80 24.87 -7.54
C ASP A 113 8.20 25.82 -6.48
N MET A 114 7.28 25.32 -5.63
CA MET A 114 6.66 26.09 -4.54
C MET A 114 7.50 26.10 -3.26
N GLY A 115 8.31 25.06 -3.00
CA GLY A 115 9.26 25.01 -1.87
C GLY A 115 10.58 25.78 -2.10
N SER A 116 10.77 26.36 -3.29
CA SER A 116 11.97 27.14 -3.67
C SER A 116 11.73 28.66 -3.68
N LYS A 117 10.60 29.14 -3.12
CA LYS A 117 10.25 30.56 -2.99
C LYS A 117 10.20 31.01 -1.54
#